data_AF-R6NEL7-F1
#
_entry.id   AF-R6NEL7-F1
#
_cell.length_a   1.000
_cell.length_b   1.000
_cell.length_c   1.000
_cell.angle_alpha   90.00
_cell.angle_beta   90.00
_cell.angle_gamma   90.00
#
_symmetry.space_group_name_H-M   'P 1'
#
loop_
_entity.id
_entity.type
_entity.pdbx_description
1 polymer ?
#
loop_
_entity_poly.entity_id
_entity_poly.type
_entity_poly.pdbx_seq_one_letter_code
_entity_poly.pdbx_strand_id
1 'polypeptide(L)'
;MTTAVSTAAELTTFVNAKFSEVFTMPKAPKYIPPDSKIDFDKAKIASYKYDPEGNYYYTDDKACWQSNFGFNEAYDRLAVVGVIYYDTVRTKFTYGGKEWLIQIWKGQYGYYFVGGEVGVYTRPIGKKGTGYSCAAKEDWLKMEMTFLWDETKTGNYEPELTRPYTEYWWCTGFVVGFEADESLVTREQFRLISHITFKDTEMANAFCKAFEANGFKRVAKLNNNVKDTFVQVGPDVAFVWQSINQHII
;
A
#
# COMPACT_ATOMS: atom_id res chain seq x y z
N MET A 1 -26.95 -25.38 9.30
CA MET A 1 -26.54 -25.75 7.93
C MET A 1 -25.88 -24.54 7.32
N THR A 2 -24.56 -24.55 7.23
CA THR A 2 -23.74 -23.46 6.69
C THR A 2 -23.69 -23.62 5.18
N THR A 3 -24.41 -22.78 4.44
CA THR A 3 -24.32 -22.73 2.98
C THR A 3 -22.96 -22.15 2.61
N ALA A 4 -22.07 -23.01 2.12
CA ALA A 4 -20.82 -22.58 1.51
C ALA A 4 -21.16 -21.82 0.23
N VAL A 5 -20.74 -20.55 0.16
CA VAL A 5 -20.89 -19.72 -1.04
C VAL A 5 -19.94 -20.28 -2.10
N SER A 6 -20.48 -20.76 -3.22
CA SER A 6 -19.77 -21.66 -4.13
C SER A 6 -19.28 -20.97 -5.41
N THR A 7 -19.64 -19.70 -5.61
CA THR A 7 -19.30 -18.94 -6.81
C THR A 7 -18.89 -17.50 -6.48
N ALA A 8 -18.01 -16.93 -7.31
CA ALA A 8 -17.56 -15.52 -7.17
C ALA A 8 -18.73 -14.53 -7.22
N ALA A 9 -19.79 -14.83 -8.00
CA ALA A 9 -20.98 -14.00 -8.10
C ALA A 9 -21.83 -13.98 -6.81
N GLU A 10 -21.96 -15.12 -6.13
CA GLU A 10 -22.66 -15.19 -4.85
C GLU A 10 -21.87 -14.49 -3.73
N LEU A 11 -20.54 -14.54 -3.79
CA LEU A 11 -19.66 -13.81 -2.85
C LEU A 11 -19.77 -12.30 -3.08
N THR A 12 -19.75 -11.83 -4.33
CA THR A 12 -19.96 -10.42 -4.70
C THR A 12 -21.32 -9.91 -4.23
N THR A 13 -22.38 -10.72 -4.38
CA THR A 13 -23.72 -10.35 -3.95
C THR A 13 -23.81 -10.28 -2.42
N PHE A 14 -23.19 -11.21 -1.70
CA PHE A 14 -23.13 -11.21 -0.24
C PHE A 14 -22.32 -10.03 0.31
N VAL A 15 -21.18 -9.72 -0.32
CA VAL A 15 -20.34 -8.56 0.05
C VAL A 15 -21.08 -7.25 -0.23
N ASN A 16 -21.70 -7.09 -1.40
CA ASN A 16 -22.50 -5.90 -1.73
C ASN A 16 -23.70 -5.72 -0.80
N ALA A 17 -24.38 -6.81 -0.41
CA ALA A 17 -25.46 -6.78 0.56
C ALA A 17 -24.97 -6.40 1.97
N LYS A 18 -23.81 -6.91 2.39
CA LYS A 18 -23.18 -6.51 3.67
C LYS A 18 -22.69 -5.07 3.66
N PHE A 19 -22.20 -4.57 2.53
CA PHE A 19 -21.79 -3.17 2.36
C PHE A 19 -22.99 -2.21 2.40
N SER A 20 -24.12 -2.56 1.78
CA SER A 20 -25.33 -1.73 1.76
C SER A 20 -26.12 -1.74 3.08
N GLU A 21 -26.03 -2.81 3.87
CA GLU A 21 -26.57 -2.88 5.24
C GLU A 21 -25.86 -1.92 6.22
N VAL A 22 -24.59 -1.59 5.95
CA VAL A 22 -23.75 -0.72 6.80
C VAL A 22 -23.68 0.71 6.24
N PHE A 23 -23.83 0.88 4.93
CA PHE A 23 -23.85 2.17 4.26
C PHE A 23 -25.19 2.43 3.56
N THR A 24 -26.05 3.26 4.16
CA THR A 24 -26.98 4.04 3.35
C THR A 24 -26.16 5.07 2.57
N MET A 25 -25.87 4.78 1.30
CA MET A 25 -25.23 5.72 0.38
C MET A 25 -26.07 7.00 0.32
N PRO A 26 -25.59 8.15 0.83
CA PRO A 26 -26.23 9.41 0.53
C PRO A 26 -26.09 9.66 -0.96
N LYS A 27 -27.08 10.29 -1.60
CA LYS A 27 -26.84 10.90 -2.92
C LYS A 27 -25.62 11.81 -2.78
N ALA A 28 -24.61 11.57 -3.62
CA ALA A 28 -23.36 12.32 -3.61
C ALA A 28 -23.64 13.82 -3.49
N PRO A 29 -23.17 14.50 -2.43
CA PRO A 29 -23.24 15.95 -2.37
C PRO A 29 -22.37 16.49 -3.51
N LYS A 30 -22.96 17.34 -4.35
CA LYS A 30 -22.16 18.23 -5.20
C LYS A 30 -21.42 19.15 -4.25
N TYR A 31 -20.10 19.03 -4.18
CA TYR A 31 -19.20 19.81 -3.34
C TYR A 31 -19.27 19.47 -1.84
N ILE A 32 -18.16 18.92 -1.32
CA ILE A 32 -17.88 18.95 0.12
C ILE A 32 -16.66 19.88 0.31
N PRO A 33 -16.82 21.03 1.00
CA PRO A 33 -15.74 22.00 1.13
C PRO A 33 -14.51 21.38 1.82
N PRO A 34 -13.30 21.95 1.64
CA PRO A 34 -12.05 21.46 2.25
C PRO A 34 -12.14 21.23 3.78
N ASP A 35 -13.07 21.91 4.42
CA ASP A 35 -13.30 21.92 5.86
C ASP A 35 -14.15 20.72 6.35
N SER A 36 -14.67 19.91 5.43
CA SER A 36 -15.49 18.75 5.75
C SER A 36 -14.64 17.58 6.21
N LYS A 37 -14.29 17.59 7.49
CA LYS A 37 -13.73 16.42 8.16
C LYS A 37 -14.75 15.29 8.10
N ILE A 38 -14.50 14.29 7.25
CA ILE A 38 -15.24 13.03 7.33
C ILE A 38 -14.85 12.41 8.68
N ASP A 39 -15.82 12.24 9.57
CA ASP A 39 -15.64 11.68 10.90
C ASP A 39 -15.54 10.14 10.80
N PHE A 40 -14.33 9.67 10.47
CA PHE A 40 -14.03 8.23 10.34
C PHE A 40 -14.10 7.48 11.68
N ASP A 41 -13.96 8.19 12.81
CA ASP A 41 -14.13 7.63 14.16
C ASP A 41 -15.57 7.16 14.38
N LYS A 42 -16.56 7.92 13.89
CA LYS A 42 -17.98 7.48 13.92
C LYS A 42 -18.27 6.33 12.96
N ALA A 43 -17.53 6.21 11.87
CA ALA A 43 -17.83 5.25 10.82
C ALA A 43 -17.28 3.84 11.08
N LYS A 44 -16.33 3.65 12.03
CA LYS A 44 -15.65 2.37 12.30
C LYS A 44 -15.13 1.68 11.02
N ILE A 45 -14.79 2.45 10.00
CA ILE A 45 -14.34 1.91 8.72
C ILE A 45 -12.87 1.54 8.88
N ALA A 46 -12.58 0.23 8.89
CA ALA A 46 -11.26 -0.35 8.63
C ALA A 46 -10.05 0.22 9.42
N SER A 47 -10.23 0.65 10.67
CA SER A 47 -9.13 1.11 11.56
C SER A 47 -8.33 2.33 11.02
N TYR A 48 -8.92 3.12 10.12
CA TYR A 48 -8.30 4.35 9.62
C TYR A 48 -8.25 5.42 10.71
N LYS A 49 -7.09 6.08 10.82
CA LYS A 49 -6.82 7.26 11.63
C LYS A 49 -6.52 8.43 10.69
N TYR A 50 -6.76 9.65 11.19
CA TYR A 50 -6.47 10.89 10.47
C TYR A 50 -5.39 11.67 11.22
N ASP A 51 -4.36 12.09 10.50
CA ASP A 51 -3.32 12.98 10.99
C ASP A 51 -3.70 14.43 10.59
N PRO A 52 -4.07 15.31 11.54
CA PRO A 52 -4.47 16.67 11.24
C PRO A 52 -3.29 17.60 10.92
N GLU A 53 -2.07 17.27 11.33
CA GLU A 53 -0.88 18.08 11.06
C GLU A 53 -0.36 17.82 9.64
N GLY A 54 -0.34 16.55 9.23
CA GLY A 54 0.02 16.13 7.87
C GLY A 54 -1.13 16.10 6.87
N ASN A 55 -2.38 16.27 7.32
CA ASN A 55 -3.60 16.21 6.51
C ASN A 55 -3.73 14.92 5.66
N TYR A 56 -3.49 13.76 6.26
CA TYR A 56 -3.62 12.47 5.58
C TYR A 56 -4.28 11.41 6.47
N TYR A 57 -4.81 10.36 5.83
CA TYR A 57 -5.37 9.18 6.47
C TYR A 57 -4.37 8.03 6.44
N TYR A 58 -4.40 7.18 7.46
CA TYR A 58 -3.53 6.00 7.56
C TYR A 58 -4.21 4.91 8.38
N THR A 59 -3.78 3.66 8.25
CA THR A 59 -4.29 2.59 9.12
C THR A 59 -3.46 2.46 10.39
N ASP A 60 -4.10 2.19 11.52
CA ASP A 60 -3.42 1.83 12.77
C ASP A 60 -2.80 0.42 12.69
N ASP A 61 -1.65 0.30 12.05
CA ASP A 61 -0.96 -0.98 11.81
C ASP A 61 -0.78 -1.81 13.09
N LYS A 62 -0.61 -1.18 14.25
CA LYS A 62 -0.35 -1.86 15.52
C LYS A 62 -1.60 -2.50 16.16
N ALA A 63 -2.79 -2.06 15.77
CA ALA A 63 -4.06 -2.53 16.34
C ALA A 63 -5.10 -2.90 15.27
N CYS A 64 -4.75 -2.86 13.98
CA CYS A 64 -5.72 -3.12 12.93
C CYS A 64 -6.04 -4.61 12.85
N TRP A 65 -7.33 -4.91 12.81
CA TRP A 65 -7.84 -6.27 12.68
C TRP A 65 -7.44 -6.90 11.35
N GLN A 66 -7.07 -6.09 10.35
CA GLN A 66 -6.54 -6.51 9.05
C GLN A 66 -5.27 -7.38 9.17
N SER A 67 -4.54 -7.29 10.28
CA SER A 67 -3.43 -8.21 10.59
C SER A 67 -3.85 -9.69 10.64
N ASN A 68 -5.14 -9.99 10.88
CA ASN A 68 -5.66 -11.36 10.89
C ASN A 68 -5.82 -11.98 9.49
N PHE A 69 -5.68 -11.20 8.42
CA PHE A 69 -6.03 -11.62 7.06
C PHE A 69 -4.81 -11.93 6.17
N GLY A 70 -3.60 -11.49 6.56
CA GLY A 70 -2.35 -11.75 5.83
C GLY A 70 -2.36 -11.21 4.40
N PHE A 71 -1.36 -11.60 3.62
CA PHE A 71 -1.34 -11.42 2.17
C PHE A 71 -1.81 -12.69 1.46
N ASN A 72 -2.69 -12.54 0.47
CA ASN A 72 -3.05 -13.60 -0.48
C ASN A 72 -3.26 -12.96 -1.87
N GLU A 73 -2.68 -13.56 -2.91
CA GLU A 73 -2.86 -13.13 -4.31
C GLU A 73 -4.34 -13.06 -4.74
N ALA A 74 -5.24 -13.76 -4.05
CA ALA A 74 -6.68 -13.66 -4.25
C ALA A 74 -7.27 -12.30 -3.81
N TYR A 75 -6.72 -11.63 -2.78
CA TYR A 75 -7.18 -10.30 -2.35
C TYR A 75 -6.79 -9.21 -3.35
N ASP A 76 -5.59 -9.32 -3.91
CA ASP A 76 -5.13 -8.44 -4.99
C ASP A 76 -6.04 -8.54 -6.21
N ARG A 77 -6.57 -9.73 -6.53
CA ARG A 77 -7.59 -9.95 -7.58
C ARG A 77 -8.98 -9.42 -7.19
N LEU A 78 -9.33 -9.38 -5.90
CA LEU A 78 -10.59 -8.84 -5.39
C LEU A 78 -10.57 -7.30 -5.24
N ALA A 79 -9.38 -6.68 -5.21
CA ALA A 79 -9.24 -5.23 -5.14
C ALA A 79 -9.82 -4.52 -6.39
N VAL A 80 -9.85 -5.21 -7.54
CA VAL A 80 -10.55 -4.79 -8.77
C VAL A 80 -12.07 -4.61 -8.53
N VAL A 81 -12.66 -5.36 -7.59
CA VAL A 81 -14.09 -5.25 -7.23
C VAL A 81 -14.37 -4.01 -6.36
N GLY A 82 -13.33 -3.46 -5.70
CA GLY A 82 -13.43 -2.28 -4.82
C GLY A 82 -13.10 -0.95 -5.48
N VAL A 83 -12.95 -0.89 -6.82
CA VAL A 83 -12.52 0.32 -7.56
C VAL A 83 -11.15 0.79 -7.08
N ILE A 84 -10.22 -0.15 -6.91
CA ILE A 84 -8.86 0.13 -6.45
C ILE A 84 -7.92 -0.02 -7.64
N TYR A 85 -7.43 1.11 -8.16
CA TYR A 85 -6.52 1.18 -9.30
C TYR A 85 -5.12 1.52 -8.81
N TYR A 86 -4.29 0.49 -8.63
CA TYR A 86 -2.94 0.64 -8.11
C TYR A 86 -1.89 -0.07 -8.94
N ASP A 87 -0.67 0.45 -8.85
CA ASP A 87 0.54 -0.30 -9.15
C ASP A 87 1.01 -1.04 -7.91
N THR A 88 1.64 -2.19 -8.10
CA THR A 88 2.28 -2.93 -7.03
C THR A 88 3.56 -3.62 -7.47
N VAL A 89 4.51 -3.72 -6.55
CA VAL A 89 5.70 -4.56 -6.70
C VAL A 89 5.86 -5.45 -5.48
N ARG A 90 6.05 -6.74 -5.72
CA ARG A 90 6.27 -7.78 -4.72
C ARG A 90 7.73 -8.20 -4.76
N THR A 91 8.47 -7.89 -3.69
CA THR A 91 9.89 -8.23 -3.55
C THR A 91 10.05 -9.38 -2.58
N LYS A 92 10.22 -10.59 -3.13
CA LYS A 92 10.33 -11.84 -2.39
C LYS A 92 11.81 -12.20 -2.18
N PHE A 93 12.21 -12.52 -0.95
CA PHE A 93 13.56 -12.96 -0.62
C PHE A 93 13.55 -13.86 0.63
N THR A 94 14.67 -14.52 0.93
CA THR A 94 14.80 -15.40 2.10
C THR A 94 15.88 -14.86 3.02
N TYR A 95 15.60 -14.83 4.32
CA TYR A 95 16.55 -14.40 5.35
C TYR A 95 16.14 -14.94 6.73
N GLY A 96 17.11 -15.33 7.55
CA GLY A 96 16.87 -15.72 8.95
C GLY A 96 15.88 -16.90 9.12
N GLY A 97 15.87 -17.86 8.19
CA GLY A 97 14.96 -19.01 8.23
C GLY A 97 13.51 -18.70 7.83
N LYS A 98 13.23 -17.50 7.29
CA LYS A 98 11.91 -17.07 6.82
C LYS A 98 11.97 -16.65 5.35
N GLU A 99 10.86 -16.84 4.65
CA GLU A 99 10.61 -16.18 3.38
C GLU A 99 9.90 -14.86 3.64
N TRP A 100 10.45 -13.78 3.11
CA TRP A 100 10.00 -12.41 3.26
C TRP A 100 9.38 -11.93 1.95
N LEU A 101 8.34 -11.11 2.09
CA LEU A 101 7.72 -10.35 1.02
C LEU A 101 7.63 -8.90 1.51
N ILE A 102 8.34 -8.01 0.84
CA ILE A 102 8.09 -6.57 0.93
C ILE A 102 7.25 -6.22 -0.28
N GLN A 103 6.04 -5.74 -0.04
CA GLN A 103 5.14 -5.31 -1.11
C GLN A 103 4.90 -3.82 -0.99
N ILE A 104 5.01 -3.13 -2.11
CA ILE A 104 4.72 -1.71 -2.23
C ILE A 104 3.51 -1.52 -3.12
N TRP A 105 2.68 -0.54 -2.76
CA TRP A 105 1.49 -0.15 -3.50
C TRP A 105 1.46 1.36 -3.67
N LYS A 106 0.93 1.81 -4.81
CA LYS A 106 0.56 3.21 -5.02
C LYS A 106 -0.59 3.29 -6.00
N GLY A 107 -1.49 4.23 -5.78
CA GLY A 107 -2.57 4.48 -6.72
C GLY A 107 -3.81 4.99 -6.04
N GLN A 108 -4.92 4.73 -6.70
CA GLN A 108 -6.24 5.13 -6.25
C GLN A 108 -6.94 4.01 -5.51
N TYR A 109 -7.54 4.37 -4.39
CA TYR A 109 -8.22 3.50 -3.44
C TYR A 109 -9.68 3.92 -3.34
N GLY A 110 -10.55 3.22 -4.08
CA GLY A 110 -11.94 3.63 -4.24
C GLY A 110 -12.08 4.91 -5.06
N TYR A 111 -13.17 5.63 -4.86
CA TYR A 111 -13.46 6.85 -5.64
C TYR A 111 -12.83 8.14 -5.11
N TYR A 112 -12.28 8.11 -3.89
CA TYR A 112 -11.95 9.34 -3.15
C TYR A 112 -10.51 9.42 -2.65
N PHE A 113 -9.77 8.32 -2.65
CA PHE A 113 -8.43 8.30 -2.05
C PHE A 113 -7.36 7.99 -3.08
N VAL A 114 -6.24 8.68 -2.96
CA VAL A 114 -4.99 8.31 -3.60
C VAL A 114 -3.93 8.18 -2.53
N GLY A 115 -2.98 7.28 -2.73
CA GLY A 115 -1.99 7.02 -1.70
C GLY A 115 -1.04 5.90 -2.04
N GLY A 116 -0.34 5.44 -1.01
CA GLY A 116 0.61 4.36 -1.12
C GLY A 116 0.77 3.58 0.16
N GLU A 117 1.43 2.43 0.01
CA GLU A 117 1.64 1.49 1.09
C GLU A 117 2.99 0.80 0.95
N VAL A 118 3.60 0.47 2.09
CA VAL A 118 4.75 -0.43 2.21
C VAL A 118 4.43 -1.48 3.27
N GLY A 119 4.24 -2.72 2.83
CA GLY A 119 3.87 -3.85 3.69
C GLY A 119 4.99 -4.88 3.82
N VAL A 120 5.15 -5.41 5.03
CA VAL A 120 6.10 -6.45 5.42
C VAL A 120 5.33 -7.72 5.76
N TYR A 121 5.65 -8.79 5.04
CA TYR A 121 5.01 -10.08 5.22
C TYR A 121 6.07 -11.18 5.32
N THR A 122 5.78 -12.19 6.12
CA THR A 122 6.67 -13.34 6.31
C THR A 122 5.90 -14.64 6.19
N ARG A 123 6.62 -15.71 5.85
CA ARG A 123 6.14 -17.08 5.99
C ARG A 123 7.29 -18.03 6.30
N PRO A 124 7.01 -19.18 6.92
CA PRO A 124 8.00 -20.24 7.09
C PRO A 124 8.52 -20.74 5.73
N ILE A 125 9.82 -21.04 5.66
CA ILE A 125 10.43 -21.67 4.47
C ILE A 125 9.70 -22.97 4.13
N GLY A 126 9.41 -23.17 2.85
CA GLY A 126 8.80 -24.41 2.35
C GLY A 126 7.29 -24.53 2.58
N LYS A 127 6.63 -23.49 3.13
CA LYS A 127 5.15 -23.45 3.20
C LYS A 127 4.57 -23.43 1.78
N LYS A 128 3.72 -24.41 1.46
CA LYS A 128 3.05 -24.52 0.16
C LYS A 128 1.95 -23.46 0.02
N GLY A 129 1.74 -22.96 -1.20
CA GLY A 129 0.75 -21.92 -1.53
C GLY A 129 1.37 -20.52 -1.71
N THR A 130 0.52 -19.52 -1.91
CA THR A 130 0.93 -18.13 -2.21
C THR A 130 0.83 -17.19 -1.00
N GLY A 131 0.15 -17.63 0.07
CA GLY A 131 -0.13 -16.79 1.22
C GLY A 131 1.11 -16.46 2.06
N TYR A 132 1.27 -15.18 2.38
CA TYR A 132 2.18 -14.70 3.42
C TYR A 132 1.36 -14.18 4.60
N SER A 133 1.92 -14.26 5.81
CA SER A 133 1.30 -13.65 6.99
C SER A 133 1.84 -12.24 7.15
N CYS A 134 1.05 -11.32 7.72
CA CYS A 134 1.59 -10.04 8.18
C CYS A 134 2.77 -10.29 9.10
N ALA A 135 3.82 -9.47 8.99
CA ALA A 135 4.99 -9.65 9.84
C ALA A 135 4.59 -9.55 11.33
N ALA A 136 5.03 -10.53 12.11
CA ALA A 136 4.90 -10.50 13.55
C ALA A 136 5.71 -9.31 14.12
N LYS A 137 5.43 -8.90 15.36
CA LYS A 137 6.04 -7.70 15.95
C LYS A 137 7.57 -7.75 15.95
N GLU A 138 8.14 -8.92 16.19
CA GLU A 138 9.57 -9.16 16.15
C GLU A 138 10.17 -9.05 14.74
N ASP A 139 9.36 -9.02 13.69
CA ASP A 139 9.76 -8.89 12.28
C ASP A 139 9.40 -7.51 11.69
N TRP A 140 8.82 -6.60 12.48
CA TRP A 140 8.58 -5.23 12.03
C TRP A 140 9.90 -4.55 11.65
N LEU A 141 9.82 -3.69 10.63
CA LEU A 141 10.96 -2.93 10.13
C LEU A 141 10.71 -1.44 10.37
N LYS A 142 11.78 -0.68 10.59
CA LYS A 142 11.66 0.77 10.58
C LYS A 142 11.51 1.23 9.15
N MET A 143 10.45 1.99 8.87
CA MET A 143 10.17 2.50 7.54
C MET A 143 9.70 3.95 7.62
N GLU A 144 9.89 4.70 6.55
CA GLU A 144 9.17 5.94 6.26
C GLU A 144 8.68 5.90 4.81
N MET A 145 7.69 6.73 4.50
CA MET A 145 7.10 6.76 3.17
C MET A 145 6.57 8.14 2.86
N THR A 146 7.01 8.71 1.74
CA THR A 146 6.44 9.91 1.14
C THR A 146 5.75 9.53 -0.16
N PHE A 147 4.47 9.88 -0.28
CA PHE A 147 3.73 9.73 -1.52
C PHE A 147 3.67 11.10 -2.21
N LEU A 148 4.01 11.12 -3.49
CA LEU A 148 4.07 12.33 -4.31
C LEU A 148 3.09 12.20 -5.46
N TRP A 149 2.48 13.33 -5.82
CA TRP A 149 1.52 13.43 -6.91
C TRP A 149 1.90 14.57 -7.86
N ASP A 150 1.88 14.27 -9.15
CA ASP A 150 1.90 15.25 -10.24
C ASP A 150 0.47 15.45 -10.76
N GLU A 151 -0.35 16.18 -9.98
CA GLU A 151 -1.76 16.43 -10.28
C GLU A 151 -1.94 17.06 -11.68
N THR A 152 -1.02 17.94 -12.07
CA THR A 152 -1.08 18.70 -13.33
C THR A 152 -0.49 17.98 -14.54
N LYS A 153 0.10 16.78 -14.37
CA LYS A 153 0.79 16.02 -15.43
C LYS A 153 1.92 16.80 -16.12
N THR A 154 2.58 17.69 -15.39
CA THR A 154 3.66 18.54 -15.92
C THR A 154 5.05 17.97 -15.63
N GLY A 155 5.12 16.83 -14.95
CA GLY A 155 6.36 16.25 -14.42
C GLY A 155 6.78 16.80 -13.06
N ASN A 156 5.93 17.61 -12.42
CA ASN A 156 6.21 18.22 -11.12
C ASN A 156 5.53 17.38 -10.03
N TYR A 157 6.32 16.61 -9.30
CA TYR A 157 5.81 15.71 -8.25
C TYR A 157 5.96 16.41 -6.91
N GLU A 158 4.83 16.78 -6.30
CA GLU A 158 4.81 17.41 -4.99
C GLU A 158 4.48 16.37 -3.90
N PRO A 159 5.06 16.49 -2.69
CA PRO A 159 4.77 15.59 -1.58
C PRO A 159 3.37 15.87 -1.01
N GLU A 160 2.49 14.88 -1.11
CA GLU A 160 1.10 14.98 -0.61
C GLU A 160 0.97 14.47 0.83
N LEU A 161 1.77 13.47 1.19
CA LEU A 161 1.83 12.95 2.56
C LEU A 161 3.20 12.37 2.85
N THR A 162 3.60 12.41 4.12
CA THR A 162 4.79 11.72 4.62
C THR A 162 4.45 10.99 5.91
N ARG A 163 4.68 9.67 5.92
CA ARG A 163 4.62 8.83 7.11
C ARG A 163 5.96 8.87 7.83
N PRO A 164 5.99 9.09 9.15
CA PRO A 164 7.23 9.27 9.90
C PRO A 164 8.02 7.97 10.00
N TYR A 165 9.34 8.10 10.12
CA TYR A 165 10.25 6.98 10.33
C TYR A 165 10.04 6.30 11.69
N THR A 166 9.39 5.14 11.68
CA THR A 166 9.14 4.30 12.88
C THR A 166 8.93 2.85 12.49
N GLU A 167 8.68 1.98 13.46
CA GLU A 167 8.41 0.56 13.21
C GLU A 167 7.01 0.35 12.65
N TYR A 168 6.96 -0.38 11.53
CA TYR A 168 5.76 -0.78 10.85
C TYR A 168 5.87 -2.23 10.40
N TRP A 169 4.75 -2.95 10.36
CA TRP A 169 4.57 -3.99 9.34
C TRP A 169 3.78 -3.50 8.14
N TRP A 170 3.03 -2.40 8.29
CA TRP A 170 2.20 -1.83 7.24
C TRP A 170 2.17 -0.31 7.31
N CYS A 171 3.08 0.33 6.59
CA CYS A 171 3.14 1.78 6.48
C CYS A 171 2.20 2.23 5.35
N THR A 172 1.04 2.80 5.70
CA THR A 172 0.00 3.24 4.75
C THR A 172 -0.28 4.73 4.82
N GLY A 173 -0.63 5.36 3.71
CA GLY A 173 -0.98 6.77 3.70
C GLY A 173 -1.87 7.12 2.52
N PHE A 174 -2.92 7.89 2.78
CA PHE A 174 -3.93 8.25 1.79
C PHE A 174 -4.33 9.72 1.95
N VAL A 175 -4.44 10.44 0.85
CA VAL A 175 -5.04 11.78 0.79
C VAL A 175 -6.30 11.73 -0.07
N VAL A 176 -7.18 12.71 0.12
CA VAL A 176 -8.37 12.83 -0.72
C VAL A 176 -7.92 13.23 -2.13
N GLY A 177 -8.12 12.35 -3.10
CA GLY A 177 -7.97 12.66 -4.52
C GLY A 177 -9.34 13.03 -5.07
N PHE A 178 -9.57 14.31 -5.38
CA PHE A 178 -10.82 14.71 -6.02
C PHE A 178 -10.85 14.28 -7.51
N GLU A 179 -12.04 13.88 -7.97
CA GLU A 179 -12.44 13.66 -9.38
C GLU A 179 -11.56 12.72 -10.22
N ALA A 180 -11.32 11.51 -9.76
CA ALA A 180 -10.86 10.47 -10.66
C ALA A 180 -12.03 9.87 -11.46
N ASP A 181 -12.45 10.60 -12.49
CA ASP A 181 -12.75 9.92 -13.74
C ASP A 181 -11.48 9.15 -14.12
N GLU A 182 -11.59 7.84 -14.36
CA GLU A 182 -10.46 6.96 -14.71
C GLU A 182 -9.72 7.45 -15.97
N SER A 183 -10.33 8.31 -16.79
CA SER A 183 -9.68 8.99 -17.91
C SER A 183 -8.75 10.14 -17.51
N LEU A 184 -8.82 10.61 -16.26
CA LEU A 184 -8.10 11.80 -15.77
C LEU A 184 -6.92 11.50 -14.86
N VAL A 185 -6.94 10.40 -14.09
CA VAL A 185 -5.82 10.04 -13.19
C VAL A 185 -5.05 8.83 -13.73
N THR A 186 -3.80 9.04 -14.15
CA THR A 186 -2.92 7.97 -14.60
C THR A 186 -1.92 7.61 -13.50
N ARG A 187 -1.62 6.32 -13.35
CA ARG A 187 -0.69 5.81 -12.32
C ARG A 187 0.74 6.39 -12.44
N GLU A 188 1.07 6.93 -13.61
CA GLU A 188 2.33 7.63 -13.86
C GLU A 188 2.47 8.92 -13.05
N GLN A 189 1.36 9.55 -12.66
CA GLN A 189 1.33 10.75 -11.83
C GLN A 189 1.73 10.50 -10.38
N PHE A 190 1.83 9.24 -9.95
CA PHE A 190 2.16 8.88 -8.58
C PHE A 190 3.57 8.37 -8.45
N ARG A 191 4.29 8.90 -7.46
CA ARG A 191 5.62 8.43 -7.06
C ARG A 191 5.64 8.11 -5.58
N LEU A 192 6.31 7.04 -5.22
CA LEU A 192 6.55 6.65 -3.84
C LEU A 192 8.03 6.78 -3.53
N ILE A 193 8.36 7.44 -2.44
CA ILE A 193 9.71 7.46 -1.87
C ILE A 193 9.62 6.77 -0.52
N SER A 194 10.53 5.85 -0.24
CA SER A 194 10.55 5.18 1.06
C SER A 194 11.97 4.81 1.45
N HIS A 195 12.20 4.78 2.75
CA HIS A 195 13.41 4.27 3.38
C HIS A 195 13.01 3.17 4.35
N ILE A 196 13.69 2.02 4.24
CA ILE A 196 13.50 0.83 5.08
C ILE A 196 14.84 0.50 5.72
N THR A 197 14.85 0.31 7.04
CA THR A 197 15.99 -0.26 7.76
C THR A 197 15.73 -1.73 8.03
N PHE A 198 16.50 -2.59 7.38
CA PHE A 198 16.46 -4.03 7.55
C PHE A 198 17.16 -4.46 8.85
N LYS A 199 16.99 -5.74 9.24
CA LYS A 199 17.55 -6.32 10.46
C LYS A 199 19.08 -6.15 10.53
N ASP A 200 19.73 -6.38 9.41
CA ASP A 200 21.16 -6.21 9.20
C ASP A 200 21.46 -6.03 7.70
N THR A 201 22.74 -5.84 7.39
CA THR A 201 23.23 -5.71 6.01
C THR A 201 22.98 -6.97 5.18
N GLU A 202 22.96 -8.16 5.77
CA GLU A 202 22.72 -9.40 5.04
C GLU A 202 21.28 -9.47 4.53
N MET A 203 20.31 -9.14 5.37
CA MET A 203 18.91 -9.02 4.99
C MET A 203 18.72 -7.94 3.91
N ALA A 204 19.35 -6.78 4.07
CA ALA A 204 19.30 -5.71 3.07
C ALA A 204 19.87 -6.17 1.73
N ASN A 205 20.98 -6.93 1.72
CA ASN A 205 21.56 -7.50 0.49
C ASN A 205 20.59 -8.46 -0.20
N ALA A 206 19.91 -9.33 0.56
CA ALA A 206 18.91 -10.26 0.04
C ALA A 206 17.73 -9.52 -0.59
N PHE A 207 17.22 -8.48 0.08
CA PHE A 207 16.18 -7.61 -0.48
C PHE A 207 16.65 -6.91 -1.75
N CYS A 208 17.82 -6.26 -1.72
CA CYS A 208 18.30 -5.47 -2.86
C CYS A 208 18.53 -6.33 -4.11
N LYS A 209 19.01 -7.56 -3.95
CA LYS A 209 19.14 -8.52 -5.07
C LYS A 209 17.78 -8.83 -5.70
N ALA A 210 16.74 -9.02 -4.89
CA ALA A 210 15.38 -9.23 -5.38
C ALA A 210 14.79 -7.94 -5.98
N PHE A 211 15.13 -6.78 -5.43
CA PHE A 211 14.69 -5.47 -5.92
C PHE A 211 15.27 -5.17 -7.32
N GLU A 212 16.56 -5.45 -7.53
CA GLU A 212 17.22 -5.40 -8.83
C GLU A 212 16.57 -6.37 -9.83
N ALA A 213 16.23 -7.59 -9.40
CA ALA A 213 15.51 -8.56 -10.23
C ALA A 213 14.10 -8.10 -10.63
N ASN A 214 13.46 -7.25 -9.82
CA ASN A 214 12.20 -6.58 -10.14
C ASN A 214 12.37 -5.37 -11.09
N GLY A 215 13.61 -5.03 -11.47
CA GLY A 215 13.93 -3.98 -12.44
C GLY A 215 14.42 -2.66 -11.84
N PHE A 216 14.51 -2.54 -10.51
CA PHE A 216 15.02 -1.34 -9.86
C PHE A 216 16.52 -1.17 -10.11
N LYS A 217 16.95 0.07 -10.31
CA LYS A 217 18.35 0.38 -10.58
C LYS A 217 19.06 0.89 -9.32
N ARG A 218 20.15 0.23 -8.94
CA ARG A 218 21.01 0.73 -7.87
C ARG A 218 21.76 1.98 -8.32
N VAL A 219 21.81 2.98 -7.46
CA VAL A 219 22.55 4.23 -7.67
C VAL A 219 23.45 4.54 -6.48
N ALA A 220 24.50 5.34 -6.70
CA ALA A 220 25.42 5.76 -5.64
C ALA A 220 24.80 6.80 -4.68
N LYS A 221 23.84 7.58 -5.17
CA LYS A 221 23.09 8.58 -4.39
C LYS A 221 21.67 8.64 -4.92
N LEU A 222 20.69 8.64 -4.01
CA LEU A 222 19.29 8.76 -4.39
C LEU A 222 19.01 10.17 -4.93
N ASN A 223 18.25 10.23 -6.03
CA ASN A 223 17.72 11.46 -6.59
C ASN A 223 16.21 11.25 -6.77
N ASN A 224 15.40 12.03 -6.05
CA ASN A 224 13.95 11.90 -6.01
C ASN A 224 13.29 12.09 -7.38
N ASN A 225 13.99 12.68 -8.35
CA ASN A 225 13.53 12.89 -9.72
C ASN A 225 13.89 11.74 -10.68
N VAL A 226 14.71 10.78 -10.23
CA VAL A 226 15.10 9.61 -11.03
C VAL A 226 14.30 8.40 -10.56
N LYS A 227 13.27 8.07 -11.33
CA LYS A 227 12.36 6.97 -11.03
C LYS A 227 13.04 5.60 -10.98
N ASP A 228 12.42 4.71 -10.21
CA ASP A 228 12.72 3.28 -10.14
C ASP A 228 14.19 3.01 -9.78
N THR A 229 14.72 3.82 -8.85
CA THR A 229 16.08 3.72 -8.35
C THR A 229 16.11 3.46 -6.85
N PHE A 230 17.22 2.91 -6.38
CA PHE A 230 17.46 2.73 -4.95
C PHE A 230 18.94 2.87 -4.60
N VAL A 231 19.19 3.17 -3.34
CA VAL A 231 20.53 3.19 -2.72
C VAL A 231 20.50 2.33 -1.46
N GLN A 232 21.62 1.68 -1.15
CA GLN A 232 21.80 0.92 0.08
C GLN A 232 22.99 1.47 0.85
N VAL A 233 22.84 1.65 2.16
CA VAL A 233 23.92 1.98 3.10
C VAL A 233 23.81 1.04 4.31
N GLY A 234 24.62 -0.03 4.32
CA GLY A 234 24.51 -1.06 5.36
C GLY A 234 23.13 -1.72 5.38
N PRO A 235 22.38 -1.68 6.50
CA PRO A 235 21.02 -2.22 6.59
C PRO A 235 19.95 -1.30 5.99
N ASP A 236 20.28 -0.06 5.66
CA ASP A 236 19.34 0.93 5.17
C ASP A 236 19.20 0.87 3.65
N VAL A 237 17.96 0.85 3.17
CA VAL A 237 17.63 0.92 1.73
C VAL A 237 16.61 2.02 1.51
N ALA A 238 16.96 3.01 0.69
CA ALA A 238 16.06 4.07 0.29
C ALA A 238 15.80 4.00 -1.22
N PHE A 239 14.56 4.20 -1.65
CA PHE A 239 14.16 4.03 -3.04
C PHE A 239 13.14 5.07 -3.49
N VAL A 240 13.14 5.29 -4.80
CA VAL A 240 12.14 6.07 -5.54
C VAL A 240 11.45 5.10 -6.51
N TRP A 241 10.14 4.99 -6.44
CA TRP A 241 9.35 4.09 -7.28
C TRP A 241 8.26 4.85 -8.04
N GLN A 242 8.13 4.59 -9.34
CA GLN A 242 7.09 5.20 -10.17
C GLN A 242 6.49 4.26 -11.23
N SER A 243 7.32 3.59 -12.05
CA SER A 243 6.83 2.95 -13.28
C SER A 243 6.89 1.43 -13.27
N ILE A 244 7.74 0.81 -12.45
CA ILE A 244 7.78 -0.65 -12.36
C ILE A 244 6.44 -1.15 -11.81
N ASN A 245 5.77 -2.06 -12.53
CA ASN A 245 4.53 -2.65 -12.05
C ASN A 245 4.49 -4.15 -12.37
N GLN A 246 3.94 -4.91 -11.43
CA GLN A 246 3.61 -6.31 -11.59
C GLN A 246 2.09 -6.42 -11.64
N HIS A 247 1.53 -6.19 -12.85
CA HIS A 247 0.09 -6.23 -13.09
C HIS A 247 -0.56 -7.46 -12.46
N ILE A 248 -1.69 -7.24 -11.80
CA ILE A 248 -2.63 -8.29 -11.44
C ILE A 248 -3.48 -8.49 -12.70
N ILE A 249 -3.37 -9.67 -13.29
CA ILE A 249 -4.24 -10.13 -14.38
C ILE A 249 -5.66 -10.32 -13.84
#